data_AF-A0A350I910-F1
#
_entry.id   AF-A0A350I910-F1
#
_cell.length_a   1.000
_cell.length_b   1.000
_cell.length_c   1.000
_cell.angle_alpha   90.00
_cell.angle_beta   90.00
_cell.angle_gamma   90.00
#
_symmetry.space_group_name_H-M   'P 1'
#
loop_
_entity.id
_entity.type
_entity.pdbx_description
1 polymer ?
#
loop_
_entity_poly.entity_id
_entity_poly.type
_entity_poly.pdbx_seq_one_letter_code
_entity_poly.pdbx_strand_id
1 'polypeptide(L)'
;MQTIRETISEFRKSENGRTGYTSDDTALSDQYIYSMLNQARARYYKQKMANNQSFSAQSVQSLNCIELVEADKSQCPSTPPSGCIWLESTCELPTFIKVRSVTNDIGSDNYSYIAWNRAGSIGKSRVKASRDAKYYTYKNTSEGVKFYILNNEYMRFASMEVIGDNPLEVLEFCNGESCKPMEEYMFSTRSEIEVIIKMAVDSHMRLIQRATPDIMNDDTPLR
;
A
#
# COMPACT_ATOMS: atom_id res chain seq x y z
N MET A 1 17.15 3.67 -6.02
CA MET A 1 15.76 4.13 -5.79
C MET A 1 15.82 5.62 -5.55
N GLN A 2 14.80 6.38 -5.92
CA GLN A 2 14.76 7.82 -5.68
C GLN A 2 13.90 8.11 -4.44
N THR A 3 14.24 9.18 -3.74
CA THR A 3 13.44 9.68 -2.61
C THR A 3 12.18 10.40 -3.09
N ILE A 4 11.24 10.62 -2.19
CA ILE A 4 10.05 11.42 -2.45
C ILE A 4 10.45 12.83 -2.87
N ARG A 5 11.40 13.46 -2.15
CA ARG A 5 11.93 14.79 -2.48
C ARG A 5 12.49 14.88 -3.90
N GLU A 6 13.32 13.91 -4.29
CA GLU A 6 13.89 13.85 -5.65
C GLU A 6 12.79 13.70 -6.70
N THR A 7 11.82 12.84 -6.44
CA THR A 7 10.69 12.58 -7.35
C THR A 7 9.82 13.83 -7.53
N ILE A 8 9.55 14.58 -6.46
CA ILE A 8 8.83 15.86 -6.52
C ILE A 8 9.62 16.89 -7.35
N SER A 9 10.95 16.95 -7.18
CA SER A 9 11.80 17.84 -7.98
C SER A 9 11.74 17.48 -9.47
N GLU A 10 11.75 16.19 -9.81
CA GLU A 10 11.60 15.73 -11.20
C GLU A 10 10.19 16.00 -11.76
N PHE A 11 9.15 15.87 -10.95
CA PHE A 11 7.79 16.27 -11.32
C PHE A 11 7.73 17.74 -11.72
N ARG A 12 8.25 18.65 -10.87
CA ARG A 12 8.29 20.09 -11.15
C ARG A 12 9.05 20.40 -12.44
N LYS A 13 10.18 19.74 -12.67
CA LYS A 13 10.96 19.90 -13.92
C LYS A 13 10.15 19.47 -15.15
N SER A 14 9.44 18.35 -15.06
CA SER A 14 8.60 17.82 -16.14
C SER A 14 7.40 18.73 -16.45
N GLU A 15 6.78 19.29 -15.40
CA GLU A 15 5.68 20.24 -15.52
C GLU A 15 6.13 21.56 -16.17
N ASN A 16 7.20 22.17 -15.64
CA ASN A 16 7.76 23.43 -16.14
C ASN A 16 8.16 23.34 -17.61
N GLY A 17 8.70 22.21 -18.05
CA GLY A 17 9.03 21.98 -19.46
C GLY A 17 7.80 21.98 -20.39
N ARG A 18 6.59 21.77 -19.86
CA ARG A 18 5.33 21.76 -20.63
C ARG A 18 4.55 23.06 -20.53
N THR A 19 4.63 23.75 -19.40
CA THR A 19 3.90 25.01 -19.15
C THR A 19 4.72 26.24 -19.53
N GLY A 20 6.05 26.12 -19.60
CA GLY A 20 6.97 27.21 -19.95
C GLY A 20 7.33 28.14 -18.78
N TYR A 21 6.86 27.85 -17.56
CA TYR A 21 7.19 28.64 -16.36
C TYR A 21 8.55 28.23 -15.76
N THR A 22 9.31 29.20 -15.25
CA THR A 22 10.60 28.97 -14.57
C THR A 22 10.43 28.75 -13.06
N SER A 23 10.66 27.50 -12.66
CA SER A 23 11.28 26.98 -11.42
C SER A 23 10.66 27.24 -10.04
N ASP A 24 10.28 28.46 -9.64
CA ASP A 24 10.09 28.72 -8.19
C ASP A 24 8.66 29.05 -7.76
N ASP A 25 7.75 29.33 -8.71
CA ASP A 25 6.35 29.73 -8.45
C ASP A 25 5.32 28.67 -8.91
N THR A 26 5.65 27.37 -8.87
CA THR A 26 4.57 26.38 -8.96
C THR A 26 3.70 26.52 -7.71
N ALA A 27 2.43 26.92 -7.87
CA ALA A 27 1.46 27.09 -6.78
C ALA A 27 1.15 25.79 -5.99
N LEU A 28 1.78 24.67 -6.34
CA LEU A 28 1.53 23.35 -5.77
C LEU A 28 2.45 23.08 -4.58
N SER A 29 1.84 22.76 -3.44
CA SER A 29 2.58 22.29 -2.26
C SER A 29 3.21 20.92 -2.51
N ASP A 30 4.34 20.64 -1.85
CA ASP A 30 5.02 19.34 -1.95
C ASP A 30 4.08 18.18 -1.56
N GLN A 31 3.22 18.40 -0.55
CA GLN A 31 2.22 17.43 -0.11
C GLN A 31 1.22 17.09 -1.21
N TYR A 32 0.76 18.11 -1.96
CA TYR A 32 -0.17 17.91 -3.06
C TYR A 32 0.51 17.16 -4.22
N ILE A 33 1.74 17.53 -4.58
CA ILE A 33 2.53 16.83 -5.61
C ILE A 33 2.74 15.38 -5.20
N TYR A 34 3.11 15.12 -3.95
CA TYR A 34 3.25 13.76 -3.44
C TYR A 34 1.95 12.96 -3.54
N SER A 35 0.81 13.55 -3.14
CA SER A 35 -0.49 12.89 -3.26
C SER A 35 -0.80 12.49 -4.71
N MET A 36 -0.53 13.37 -5.68
CA MET A 36 -0.69 13.04 -7.11
C MET A 36 0.25 11.93 -7.57
N LEU A 37 1.53 11.99 -7.18
CA LEU A 37 2.52 10.96 -7.48
C LEU A 37 2.12 9.61 -6.88
N ASN A 38 1.66 9.59 -5.63
CA ASN A 38 1.23 8.38 -4.96
C ASN A 38 -0.01 7.78 -5.63
N GLN A 39 -1.01 8.59 -5.97
CA GLN A 39 -2.18 8.14 -6.73
C GLN A 39 -1.80 7.57 -8.11
N ALA A 40 -0.89 8.24 -8.83
CA ALA A 40 -0.39 7.75 -10.11
C ALA A 40 0.39 6.43 -9.97
N ARG A 41 1.21 6.29 -8.93
CA ARG A 41 1.94 5.07 -8.56
C ARG A 41 0.97 3.92 -8.28
N ALA A 42 -0.01 4.14 -7.41
CA ALA A 42 -1.01 3.14 -7.07
C ALA A 42 -1.78 2.69 -8.31
N ARG A 43 -2.18 3.64 -9.18
CA ARG A 43 -2.82 3.34 -10.46
C ARG A 43 -1.93 2.52 -11.38
N TYR A 44 -0.66 2.90 -11.51
CA TYR A 44 0.33 2.19 -12.32
C TYR A 44 0.47 0.73 -11.87
N TYR A 45 0.64 0.48 -10.57
CA TYR A 45 0.77 -0.88 -10.06
C TYR A 45 -0.53 -1.68 -10.12
N LYS A 46 -1.71 -1.05 -9.93
CA LYS A 46 -3.01 -1.70 -10.19
C LYS A 46 -3.15 -2.13 -11.65
N GLN A 47 -2.68 -1.31 -12.60
CA GLN A 47 -2.67 -1.68 -14.02
C GLN A 47 -1.69 -2.83 -14.30
N LYS A 48 -0.48 -2.82 -13.73
CA LYS A 48 0.46 -3.96 -13.84
C LYS A 48 -0.16 -5.24 -13.30
N MET A 49 -0.84 -5.17 -12.16
CA MET A 49 -1.55 -6.30 -11.56
C MET A 49 -2.65 -6.84 -12.49
N ALA A 50 -3.52 -5.96 -13.00
CA ALA A 50 -4.59 -6.35 -13.90
C ALA A 50 -4.07 -6.99 -15.19
N ASN A 51 -2.90 -6.56 -15.66
CA ASN A 51 -2.23 -7.08 -16.84
C ASN A 51 -1.29 -8.27 -16.54
N ASN A 52 -1.30 -8.81 -15.32
CA ASN A 52 -0.41 -9.90 -14.88
C ASN A 52 1.08 -9.63 -15.11
N GLN A 53 1.50 -8.37 -15.08
CA GLN A 53 2.90 -7.99 -15.22
C GLN A 53 3.65 -8.20 -13.90
N SER A 54 4.93 -8.54 -14.01
CA SER A 54 5.79 -8.69 -12.84
C SER A 54 6.11 -7.35 -12.18
N PHE A 55 6.26 -7.42 -10.86
CA PHE A 55 6.68 -6.28 -10.04
C PHE A 55 8.19 -6.31 -9.83
N SER A 56 8.82 -5.14 -9.78
CA SER A 56 10.24 -5.04 -9.47
C SER A 56 10.47 -5.37 -7.99
N ALA A 57 11.65 -5.91 -7.64
CA ALA A 57 11.99 -6.14 -6.24
C ALA A 57 12.00 -4.83 -5.43
N GLN A 58 12.34 -3.70 -6.07
CA GLN A 58 12.32 -2.37 -5.42
C GLN A 58 10.91 -1.82 -5.15
N SER A 59 9.87 -2.43 -5.74
CA SER A 59 8.48 -2.06 -5.47
C SER A 59 7.87 -2.75 -4.25
N VAL A 60 8.62 -3.68 -3.66
CA VAL A 60 8.20 -4.48 -2.51
C VAL A 60 8.71 -3.83 -1.23
N GLN A 61 7.80 -3.73 -0.27
CA GLN A 61 8.02 -3.21 1.08
C GLN A 61 7.82 -4.34 2.08
N SER A 62 8.58 -4.32 3.17
CA SER A 62 8.47 -5.33 4.22
C SER A 62 7.80 -4.71 5.46
N LEU A 63 6.65 -5.26 5.83
CA LEU A 63 6.01 -5.07 7.12
C LEU A 63 6.62 -6.10 8.07
N ASN A 64 7.62 -5.68 8.83
CA ASN A 64 8.29 -6.55 9.81
C ASN A 64 7.64 -6.39 11.19
N CYS A 65 7.78 -7.42 12.03
CA CYS A 65 7.35 -7.37 13.42
C CYS A 65 5.85 -7.10 13.61
N ILE A 66 5.00 -7.65 12.75
CA ILE A 66 3.55 -7.63 12.94
C ILE A 66 3.23 -8.43 14.20
N GLU A 67 2.93 -7.74 15.31
CA GLU A 67 2.61 -8.40 16.58
C GLU A 67 1.25 -9.10 16.48
N LEU A 68 1.22 -10.34 16.95
CA LEU A 68 0.06 -11.21 16.92
C LEU A 68 -0.39 -11.56 18.33
N VAL A 69 -1.70 -11.60 18.52
CA VAL A 69 -2.38 -12.02 19.75
C VAL A 69 -3.41 -13.09 19.46
N GLU A 70 -3.80 -13.88 20.47
CA GLU A 70 -4.89 -14.85 20.30
C GLU A 70 -6.18 -14.11 19.93
N ALA A 71 -6.76 -14.46 18.78
CA ALA A 71 -7.99 -13.87 18.31
C ALA A 71 -9.16 -14.29 19.20
N ASP A 72 -10.13 -13.41 19.38
CA ASP A 72 -11.36 -13.78 20.08
C ASP A 72 -12.09 -14.89 19.32
N LYS A 73 -12.45 -15.96 20.04
CA LYS A 73 -13.20 -17.10 19.53
C LYS A 73 -14.51 -16.68 18.87
N SER A 74 -15.12 -15.57 19.31
CA SER A 74 -16.35 -15.03 18.73
C SER A 74 -16.17 -14.53 17.29
N GLN A 75 -14.97 -14.08 16.94
CA GLN A 75 -14.67 -13.49 15.63
C GLN A 75 -14.27 -14.52 14.59
N CYS A 76 -13.97 -15.74 15.01
CA CYS A 76 -13.47 -16.82 14.18
C CYS A 76 -14.61 -17.53 13.41
N PRO A 77 -14.42 -17.88 12.12
CA PRO A 77 -15.47 -18.49 11.30
C PRO A 77 -15.78 -19.94 11.71
N SER A 78 -14.93 -20.56 12.53
CA SER A 78 -15.14 -21.89 13.09
C SER A 78 -14.24 -22.12 14.28
N THR A 79 -14.66 -22.99 15.21
CA THR A 79 -13.76 -23.55 16.21
C THR A 79 -12.60 -24.27 15.50
N PRO A 80 -11.35 -23.84 15.72
CA PRO A 80 -10.19 -24.53 15.16
C PRO A 80 -10.13 -25.98 15.70
N PRO A 81 -9.53 -26.93 14.98
CA PRO A 81 -9.27 -28.27 15.51
C PRO A 81 -8.46 -28.20 16.82
N SER A 82 -8.57 -29.21 17.69
CA SER A 82 -7.82 -29.25 18.96
C SER A 82 -6.33 -29.00 18.73
N GLY A 83 -5.75 -28.03 19.45
CA GLY A 83 -4.34 -27.64 19.32
C GLY A 83 -4.06 -26.67 18.17
N CYS A 84 -5.05 -25.88 17.74
CA CYS A 84 -4.86 -24.78 16.80
C CYS A 84 -5.53 -23.53 17.37
N ILE A 85 -4.82 -22.41 17.32
CA ILE A 85 -5.36 -21.09 17.68
C ILE A 85 -5.37 -20.19 16.46
N TRP A 86 -6.28 -19.24 16.48
CA TRP A 86 -6.28 -18.13 15.56
C TRP A 86 -5.46 -17.01 16.18
N LEU A 87 -4.52 -16.48 15.41
CA LEU A 87 -3.72 -15.33 15.80
C LEU A 87 -4.17 -14.14 14.97
N GLU A 88 -4.36 -12.99 15.60
CA GLU A 88 -4.79 -11.73 14.98
C GLU A 88 -3.72 -10.65 15.18
N SER A 89 -3.55 -9.77 14.20
CA SER A 89 -2.67 -8.61 14.34
C SER A 89 -3.20 -7.58 15.31
N THR A 90 -2.31 -7.05 16.15
CA THR A 90 -2.64 -5.97 17.08
C THR A 90 -3.01 -4.68 16.32
N CYS A 91 -2.21 -4.31 15.32
CA CYS A 91 -2.48 -3.17 14.43
C CYS A 91 -3.32 -3.56 13.22
N GLU A 92 -3.91 -2.55 12.59
CA GLU A 92 -4.58 -2.66 11.29
C GLU A 92 -3.57 -2.62 10.15
N LEU A 93 -3.76 -3.49 9.16
CA LEU A 93 -2.92 -3.49 7.97
C LEU A 93 -3.13 -2.20 7.15
N PRO A 94 -2.05 -1.62 6.61
CA PRO A 94 -2.15 -0.50 5.68
C PRO A 94 -2.80 -0.97 4.37
N THR A 95 -3.22 -0.02 3.54
CA THR A 95 -3.77 -0.38 2.23
C THR A 95 -2.66 -0.90 1.32
N PHE A 96 -2.86 -2.10 0.76
CA PHE A 96 -1.92 -2.72 -0.17
C PHE A 96 -2.59 -3.10 -1.49
N ILE A 97 -1.78 -3.10 -2.54
CA ILE A 97 -2.16 -3.54 -3.89
C ILE A 97 -2.00 -5.06 -3.99
N LYS A 98 -0.90 -5.60 -3.45
CA LYS A 98 -0.59 -7.03 -3.51
C LYS A 98 0.28 -7.47 -2.34
N VAL A 99 -0.04 -8.62 -1.77
CA VAL A 99 0.84 -9.35 -0.85
C VAL A 99 1.72 -10.29 -1.67
N ARG A 100 3.04 -10.21 -1.48
CA ARG A 100 4.01 -11.08 -2.14
C ARG A 100 4.27 -12.34 -1.33
N SER A 101 4.52 -12.19 -0.03
CA SER A 101 4.82 -13.30 0.87
C SER A 101 4.44 -12.93 2.31
N VAL A 102 4.17 -13.97 3.10
CA VAL A 102 3.98 -13.87 4.55
C VAL A 102 4.86 -14.94 5.17
N THR A 103 5.68 -14.53 6.13
CA THR A 103 6.62 -15.40 6.83
C THR A 103 6.58 -15.18 8.33
N ASN A 104 7.28 -16.05 9.06
CA ASN A 104 7.70 -15.70 10.42
C ASN A 104 8.81 -14.65 10.42
N ASP A 105 9.12 -14.16 11.61
CA ASP A 105 10.19 -13.19 11.90
C ASP A 105 11.56 -13.60 11.36
N ILE A 106 11.86 -14.90 11.31
CA ILE A 106 13.13 -15.45 10.81
C ILE A 106 13.07 -15.77 9.29
N GLY A 107 11.89 -15.73 8.67
CA GLY A 107 11.72 -16.06 7.25
C GLY A 107 11.79 -17.56 6.91
N SER A 108 11.76 -18.46 7.90
CA SER A 108 11.88 -19.90 7.72
C SER A 108 10.58 -20.57 7.26
N ASP A 109 9.43 -19.99 7.65
CA ASP A 109 8.12 -20.52 7.35
C ASP A 109 7.39 -19.64 6.35
N ASN A 110 6.84 -20.23 5.29
CA ASN A 110 5.96 -19.53 4.34
C ASN A 110 4.50 -19.87 4.62
N TYR A 111 3.67 -18.84 4.69
CA TYR A 111 2.23 -18.98 4.91
C TYR A 111 1.49 -18.83 3.59
N SER A 112 0.52 -19.71 3.35
CA SER A 112 -0.31 -19.65 2.14
C SER A 112 -1.56 -18.81 2.37
N TYR A 113 -1.93 -18.00 1.38
CA TYR A 113 -3.16 -17.21 1.45
C TYR A 113 -4.40 -18.10 1.36
N ILE A 114 -5.41 -17.73 2.15
CA ILE A 114 -6.74 -18.30 2.06
C ILE A 114 -7.78 -17.21 2.29
N ALA A 115 -8.84 -17.25 1.48
CA ALA A 115 -10.00 -16.38 1.68
C ALA A 115 -10.71 -16.68 3.01
N TRP A 116 -11.14 -15.63 3.71
CA TRP A 116 -11.80 -15.72 5.01
C TRP A 116 -12.95 -16.75 5.05
N ASN A 117 -13.80 -16.77 4.02
CA ASN A 117 -14.93 -17.69 3.91
C ASN A 117 -14.55 -19.17 3.77
N ARG A 118 -13.31 -19.47 3.35
CA ARG A 118 -12.80 -20.84 3.23
C ARG A 118 -12.09 -21.32 4.50
N ALA A 119 -11.76 -20.41 5.41
CA ALA A 119 -10.95 -20.71 6.59
C ALA A 119 -11.58 -21.78 7.48
N GLY A 120 -12.90 -21.71 7.67
CA GLY A 120 -13.60 -22.72 8.47
C GLY A 120 -13.63 -24.13 7.85
N SER A 121 -13.44 -24.24 6.53
CA SER A 121 -13.42 -25.53 5.83
C SER A 121 -12.06 -26.21 5.91
N ILE A 122 -10.97 -25.44 5.99
CA ILE A 122 -9.61 -25.99 6.04
C ILE A 122 -9.36 -26.79 7.33
N GLY A 123 -9.77 -26.25 8.48
CA GLY A 123 -9.63 -26.97 9.76
C GLY A 123 -10.38 -28.31 9.80
N LYS A 124 -11.41 -28.47 8.96
CA LYS A 124 -12.23 -29.68 8.82
C LYS A 124 -11.80 -30.58 7.65
N SER A 125 -10.72 -30.23 6.95
CA SER A 125 -10.26 -31.00 5.81
C SER A 125 -9.84 -32.41 6.22
N ARG A 126 -10.25 -33.41 5.41
CA ARG A 126 -9.82 -34.80 5.55
C ARG A 126 -8.37 -35.00 5.12
N VAL A 127 -7.83 -34.08 4.32
CA VAL A 127 -6.45 -34.12 3.82
C VAL A 127 -5.53 -33.53 4.89
N LYS A 128 -4.75 -34.38 5.56
CA LYS A 128 -3.83 -33.98 6.63
C LYS A 128 -2.90 -32.82 6.22
N ALA A 129 -2.30 -32.90 5.04
CA ALA A 129 -1.41 -31.86 4.52
C ALA A 129 -2.09 -30.49 4.39
N SER A 130 -3.38 -30.46 4.02
CA SER A 130 -4.15 -29.22 3.94
C SER A 130 -4.61 -28.73 5.30
N ARG A 131 -4.90 -29.64 6.24
CA ARG A 131 -5.35 -29.25 7.58
C ARG A 131 -4.21 -28.68 8.41
N ASP A 132 -3.02 -29.24 8.28
CA ASP A 132 -1.86 -28.92 9.12
C ASP A 132 -0.94 -27.85 8.47
N ALA A 133 -1.28 -27.39 7.25
CA ALA A 133 -0.52 -26.34 6.58
C ALA A 133 -0.69 -24.97 7.25
N LYS A 134 0.32 -24.12 7.08
CA LYS A 134 0.37 -22.76 7.64
C LYS A 134 -0.33 -21.79 6.70
N TYR A 135 -1.30 -21.06 7.23
CA TYR A 135 -2.16 -20.19 6.44
C TYR A 135 -2.26 -18.79 7.02
N TYR A 136 -2.50 -17.83 6.13
CA TYR A 136 -2.89 -16.49 6.53
C TYR A 136 -4.14 -16.03 5.79
N THR A 137 -4.86 -15.11 6.41
CA THR A 137 -6.02 -14.45 5.83
C THR A 137 -6.12 -13.02 6.37
N TYR A 138 -7.03 -12.23 5.81
CA TYR A 138 -7.34 -10.90 6.31
C TYR A 138 -8.85 -10.65 6.19
N LYS A 139 -9.37 -9.83 7.08
CA LYS A 139 -10.81 -9.55 7.19
C LYS A 139 -11.02 -8.06 7.41
N ASN A 140 -12.01 -7.52 6.70
CA ASN A 140 -12.49 -6.17 6.96
C ASN A 140 -13.34 -6.19 8.23
N THR A 141 -12.97 -5.34 9.17
CA THR A 141 -13.69 -5.09 10.42
C THR A 141 -14.26 -3.67 10.39
N SER A 142 -14.96 -3.26 11.46
CA SER A 142 -15.43 -1.87 11.61
C SER A 142 -14.29 -0.87 11.82
N GLU A 143 -13.14 -1.33 12.31
CA GLU A 143 -11.99 -0.49 12.66
C GLU A 143 -11.02 -0.41 11.46
N GLY A 144 -10.79 -1.54 10.78
CA GLY A 144 -9.99 -1.58 9.56
C GLY A 144 -9.77 -3.01 9.06
N VAL A 145 -8.68 -3.24 8.32
CA VAL A 145 -8.31 -4.58 7.84
C VAL A 145 -7.41 -5.25 8.87
N LYS A 146 -7.90 -6.33 9.48
CA LYS A 146 -7.13 -7.14 10.42
C LYS A 146 -6.53 -8.35 9.74
N PHE A 147 -5.31 -8.70 10.14
CA PHE A 147 -4.55 -9.84 9.63
C PHE A 147 -4.69 -11.02 10.58
N TYR A 148 -4.82 -12.23 10.02
CA TYR A 148 -4.95 -13.44 10.80
C TYR A 148 -4.02 -14.54 10.31
N ILE A 149 -3.43 -15.26 11.26
CA ILE A 149 -2.67 -16.50 11.02
C ILE A 149 -3.43 -17.68 11.61
N LEU A 150 -3.40 -18.80 10.88
CA LEU A 150 -3.98 -20.06 11.30
C LEU A 150 -2.88 -21.12 11.46
N ASN A 151 -3.17 -22.11 12.31
CA ASN A 151 -2.35 -23.31 12.51
C ASN A 151 -0.93 -22.98 13.03
N ASN A 152 -0.85 -22.01 13.96
CA ASN A 152 0.37 -21.73 14.71
C ASN A 152 0.03 -21.33 16.15
N GLU A 153 0.62 -22.02 17.12
CA GLU A 153 0.32 -21.83 18.55
C GLU A 153 1.25 -20.82 19.26
N TYR A 154 2.42 -20.53 18.70
CA TYR A 154 3.47 -19.81 19.44
C TYR A 154 4.08 -18.63 18.68
N MET A 155 3.50 -18.27 17.54
CA MET A 155 4.01 -17.17 16.73
C MET A 155 3.58 -15.83 17.29
N ARG A 156 4.55 -15.05 17.75
CA ARG A 156 4.32 -13.70 18.26
C ARG A 156 4.43 -12.61 17.19
N PHE A 157 5.33 -12.80 16.23
CA PHE A 157 5.61 -11.81 15.20
C PHE A 157 5.56 -12.42 13.81
N ALA A 158 4.88 -11.74 12.89
CA ALA A 158 4.91 -12.05 11.46
C ALA A 158 5.70 -11.01 10.67
N SER A 159 6.18 -11.43 9.50
CA SER A 159 6.73 -10.54 8.50
C SER A 159 5.93 -10.69 7.20
N MET A 160 5.62 -9.59 6.55
CA MET A 160 4.87 -9.60 5.30
C MET A 160 5.56 -8.73 4.26
N GLU A 161 5.73 -9.25 3.06
CA GLU A 161 6.18 -8.46 1.92
C GLU A 161 4.95 -8.00 1.11
N VAL A 162 4.80 -6.70 0.95
CA VAL A 162 3.65 -6.07 0.29
C VAL A 162 4.09 -5.07 -0.76
N ILE A 163 3.18 -4.80 -1.69
CA ILE A 163 3.22 -3.60 -2.52
C ILE A 163 2.14 -2.69 -1.97
N GLY A 164 2.55 -1.70 -1.17
CA GLY A 164 1.64 -0.72 -0.57
C GLY A 164 0.95 0.13 -1.63
N ASP A 165 -0.29 0.53 -1.37
CA ASP A 165 -0.96 1.58 -2.15
C ASP A 165 -0.23 2.91 -1.89
N ASN A 166 -0.09 3.25 -0.61
CA ASN A 166 0.76 4.34 -0.11
C ASN A 166 2.01 3.77 0.60
N PRO A 167 3.23 4.04 0.10
CA PRO A 167 4.43 3.57 0.74
C PRO A 167 4.66 4.08 2.17
N LEU A 168 4.24 5.31 2.47
CA LEU A 168 4.44 5.90 3.80
C LEU A 168 3.59 5.18 4.85
N GLU A 169 2.33 4.87 4.55
CA GLU A 169 1.45 4.10 5.45
C GLU A 169 2.05 2.74 5.83
N VAL A 170 2.78 2.12 4.90
CA VAL A 170 3.46 0.84 5.15
C VAL A 170 4.70 1.02 6.03
N LEU A 171 5.43 2.14 5.90
CA LEU A 171 6.57 2.45 6.78
C LEU A 171 6.13 2.79 8.21
N GLU A 172 5.00 3.49 8.32
CA GLU A 172 4.44 3.98 9.59
C GLU A 172 3.65 2.91 10.34
N PHE A 173 3.46 1.74 9.72
CA PHE A 173 2.73 0.62 10.31
C PHE A 173 3.26 0.25 11.70
N CYS A 174 2.38 0.36 12.71
CA CYS A 174 2.63 0.18 14.14
C CYS A 174 3.71 1.07 14.79
N ASN A 175 4.50 1.84 14.03
CA ASN A 175 5.65 2.59 14.53
C ASN A 175 5.38 4.10 14.67
N GLY A 176 4.20 4.57 14.23
CA GLY A 176 3.84 5.99 14.23
C GLY A 176 4.40 6.72 13.00
N GLU A 177 4.22 8.04 12.97
CA GLU A 177 4.57 8.89 11.81
C GLU A 177 6.08 8.94 11.54
N SER A 178 6.48 8.94 10.27
CA SER A 178 7.89 9.13 9.89
C SER A 178 8.31 10.56 10.20
N CYS A 179 9.46 10.71 10.86
CA CYS A 179 10.02 12.03 11.17
C CYS A 179 10.50 12.80 9.93
N LYS A 180 10.74 12.12 8.80
CA LYS A 180 11.26 12.71 7.56
C LYS A 180 10.66 12.07 6.31
N PRO A 181 9.33 12.21 6.09
CA PRO A 181 8.63 11.53 5.00
C PRO A 181 9.19 11.87 3.62
N MET A 182 9.74 13.06 3.42
CA MET A 182 10.32 13.48 2.14
C MET A 182 11.64 12.77 1.78
N GLU A 183 12.36 12.23 2.76
CA GLU A 183 13.60 11.47 2.54
C GLU A 183 13.32 9.98 2.28
N GLU A 184 12.08 9.53 2.47
CA GLU A 184 11.70 8.15 2.21
C GLU A 184 11.68 7.85 0.71
N TYR A 185 11.82 6.57 0.37
CA TYR A 185 11.78 6.12 -1.02
C TYR A 185 10.36 6.03 -1.56
N MET A 186 10.21 6.23 -2.88
CA MET A 186 8.94 5.98 -3.59
C MET A 186 8.62 4.50 -3.80
N PHE A 187 9.53 3.59 -3.45
CA PHE A 187 9.43 2.13 -3.69
C PHE A 187 9.00 1.81 -5.12
N SER A 188 9.83 2.28 -6.06
CA SER A 188 9.70 2.09 -7.51
C SER A 188 11.08 2.15 -8.16
N THR A 189 11.25 1.46 -9.29
CA THR A 189 12.47 1.62 -10.10
C THR A 189 12.49 2.98 -10.78
N ARG A 190 13.66 3.43 -11.27
CA ARG A 190 13.75 4.69 -12.02
C ARG A 190 12.84 4.72 -13.25
N SER A 191 12.78 3.62 -14.01
CA SER A 191 11.91 3.52 -15.18
C SER A 191 10.42 3.53 -14.82
N GLU A 192 10.05 2.95 -13.67
CA GLU A 192 8.67 3.05 -13.15
C GLU A 192 8.35 4.48 -12.74
N ILE A 193 9.28 5.18 -12.07
CA ILE A 193 9.12 6.57 -11.63
C ILE A 193 8.89 7.52 -12.80
N GLU A 194 9.63 7.39 -13.91
CA GLU A 194 9.43 8.21 -15.10
C GLU A 194 8.01 8.07 -15.66
N VAL A 195 7.46 6.85 -15.68
CA VAL A 195 6.08 6.60 -16.11
C VAL A 195 5.07 7.19 -15.13
N ILE A 196 5.32 7.04 -13.82
CA ILE A 196 4.47 7.57 -12.76
C ILE A 196 4.41 9.10 -12.82
N ILE A 197 5.56 9.77 -12.94
CA ILE A 197 5.63 11.23 -13.10
C ILE A 197 4.83 11.65 -14.33
N LYS A 198 5.03 10.98 -15.47
CA LYS A 198 4.27 11.30 -16.70
C LYS A 198 2.76 11.15 -16.47
N MET A 199 2.31 10.07 -15.83
CA MET A 199 0.90 9.86 -15.51
C MET A 199 0.34 10.95 -14.58
N ALA A 200 1.11 11.37 -13.58
CA ALA A 200 0.72 12.42 -12.64
C ALA A 200 0.60 13.78 -13.36
N VAL A 201 1.61 14.18 -14.13
CA VAL A 201 1.61 15.45 -14.89
C VAL A 201 0.49 15.44 -15.93
N ASP A 202 0.31 14.37 -16.70
CA ASP A 202 -0.78 14.25 -17.68
C ASP A 202 -2.16 14.38 -17.01
N SER A 203 -2.32 13.80 -15.81
CA SER A 203 -3.58 13.91 -15.05
C SER A 203 -3.80 15.34 -14.55
N HIS A 204 -2.76 16.00 -14.05
CA HIS A 204 -2.83 17.39 -13.59
C HIS A 204 -3.16 18.37 -14.73
N MET A 205 -2.46 18.25 -15.86
CA MET A 205 -2.71 19.12 -17.04
C MET A 205 -4.13 18.97 -17.57
N ARG A 206 -4.72 17.78 -17.52
CA ARG A 206 -6.13 17.57 -17.91
C ARG A 206 -7.10 18.27 -16.97
N LEU A 207 -6.77 18.40 -15.68
CA LEU A 207 -7.59 19.16 -14.73
C LEU A 207 -7.51 20.65 -15.02
N ILE A 208 -6.30 21.18 -15.26
CA ILE A 208 -6.09 22.59 -15.63
C ILE A 208 -6.85 22.93 -16.93
N GLN A 209 -6.73 22.11 -17.98
CA GLN A 209 -7.41 22.36 -19.26
C GLN A 209 -8.94 22.33 -19.15
N ARG A 210 -9.49 21.64 -18.15
CA ARG A 210 -10.93 21.58 -17.89
C ARG A 210 -11.41 22.72 -17.00
N ALA A 211 -10.52 23.36 -16.25
CA ALA A 211 -10.85 24.58 -15.54
C ALA A 211 -11.10 25.66 -16.61
N THR A 212 -12.35 26.11 -16.75
CA THR A 212 -12.67 27.28 -17.55
C THR A 212 -11.83 28.45 -17.03
N PRO A 213 -11.14 29.20 -17.90
CA PRO A 213 -10.51 30.44 -17.46
C PRO A 213 -11.60 31.32 -16.84
N ASP A 214 -11.33 31.89 -15.68
CA ASP A 214 -12.20 32.87 -15.06
C ASP A 214 -12.12 34.16 -15.89
N ILE A 215 -13.14 34.41 -16.72
CA ILE A 215 -13.21 35.60 -17.59
C ILE A 215 -13.99 36.74 -16.90
N MET A 216 -14.40 36.61 -15.63
CA MET A 216 -15.06 37.71 -14.92
C MET A 216 -14.04 38.66 -14.30
N ASN A 217 -13.54 39.59 -15.11
CA ASN A 217 -12.95 40.83 -14.62
C ASN A 217 -14.05 41.89 -14.49
N ASP A 218 -14.90 41.78 -13.46
CA ASP A 218 -15.95 42.76 -13.15
C ASP A 218 -15.40 43.91 -12.28
N ASP A 219 -14.36 44.58 -12.77
CA ASP A 219 -13.93 45.91 -12.30
C ASP A 219 -14.23 46.95 -13.38
N THR A 220 -15.51 47.17 -13.67
CA THR A 220 -15.96 48.42 -14.31
C THR A 220 -16.64 49.29 -13.26
N PRO A 221 -16.02 50.40 -12.81
CA PRO A 221 -16.74 51.36 -11.98
C PRO A 221 -17.82 52.02 -12.83
N LEU A 222 -19.08 51.84 -12.43
CA LEU A 222 -20.22 52.56 -12.97
C LEU A 222 -19.93 54.07 -12.90
N ARG A 223 -19.87 54.72 -14.07
CA ARG A 223 -19.84 56.18 -14.21
C ARG A 223 -21.21 56.78 -14.06
#